data_AF-A0A971ASH7-F1
#
_entry.id   AF-A0A971ASH7-F1
#
_cell.length_a   1.000
_cell.length_b   1.000
_cell.length_c   1.000
_cell.angle_alpha   90.00
_cell.angle_beta   90.00
_cell.angle_gamma   90.00
#
_symmetry.space_group_name_H-M   'P 1'
#
loop_
_entity.id
_entity.type
_entity.pdbx_description
1 polymer ?
#
loop_
_entity_poly.entity_id
_entity_poly.type
_entity_poly.pdbx_seq_one_letter_code
_entity_poly.pdbx_strand_id
1 'polypeptide(L)' 'MDFALTEEQKMVQEMARNFAEKEIAPYIEQDEENHYYRREILTKMGELGLLGWSIPEEYGGNGMGWMEG' A
#
# COMPACT_ATOMS: atom_id res chain seq x y z
N MET A 1 -13.94 -15.04 -19.94
CA MET A 1 -13.72 -14.13 -18.81
C MET A 1 -12.28 -13.69 -18.91
N ASP A 2 -12.03 -12.38 -18.86
CA ASP A 2 -10.67 -11.84 -18.83
C ASP A 2 -10.29 -11.58 -17.37
N PHE A 3 -9.07 -11.96 -17.00
CA PHE A 3 -8.50 -11.87 -15.65
C PHE A 3 -7.25 -11.00 -15.63
N ALA A 4 -6.89 -10.36 -16.74
CA ALA A 4 -5.81 -9.40 -16.77
C ALA A 4 -6.14 -8.19 -15.90
N LEU A 5 -5.14 -7.71 -15.16
CA LEU A 5 -5.25 -6.44 -14.44
C LEU A 5 -5.34 -5.28 -15.43
N THR A 6 -6.11 -4.26 -15.07
CA THR A 6 -6.11 -2.98 -15.79
C THR A 6 -4.76 -2.26 -15.62
N GLU A 7 -4.46 -1.28 -16.47
CA GLU A 7 -3.21 -0.53 -16.37
C GLU A 7 -3.10 0.21 -15.03
N GLU A 8 -4.20 0.77 -14.53
CA GLU A 8 -4.26 1.39 -13.20
C GLU A 8 -3.93 0.39 -12.09
N GLN A 9 -4.52 -0.81 -12.12
CA GLN A 9 -4.23 -1.86 -11.15
C GLN A 9 -2.76 -2.31 -11.19
N LYS A 10 -2.15 -2.37 -12.38
CA LYS A 10 -0.71 -2.67 -12.53
C LYS A 10 0.15 -1.57 -11.92
N MET A 11 -0.17 -0.30 -12.14
CA MET A 11 0.56 0.83 -11.56
C MET A 11 0.53 0.79 -10.03
N VAL A 12 -0.63 0.51 -9.45
CA VAL A 12 -0.81 0.37 -8.00
C VAL A 12 -0.02 -0.81 -7.45
N GLN A 13 -0.07 -1.96 -8.14
CA GLN A 13 0.71 -3.13 -7.78
C GLN A 13 2.21 -2.84 -7.78
N GLU A 14 2.70 -2.14 -8.81
CA GLU A 14 4.12 -1.76 -8.92
C GLU A 14 4.52 -0.79 -7.81
N MET A 15 3.70 0.22 -7.51
CA MET A 15 3.93 1.16 -6.42
C MET A 15 4.02 0.43 -5.07
N ALA A 16 3.05 -0.44 -4.76
CA ALA A 16 3.03 -1.20 -3.52
C ALA A 16 4.24 -2.13 -3.40
N ARG A 17 4.63 -2.82 -4.48
CA ARG A 17 5.83 -3.67 -4.53
C ARG A 17 7.09 -2.87 -4.24
N ASN A 18 7.29 -1.77 -4.95
CA ASN A 18 8.46 -0.92 -4.81
C ASN A 18 8.57 -0.34 -3.40
N PHE A 19 7.44 0.05 -2.80
CA PHE A 19 7.41 0.52 -1.42
C PHE A 19 7.80 -0.59 -0.43
N ALA A 20 7.21 -1.78 -0.56
CA ALA A 20 7.52 -2.90 0.33
C ALA A 20 9.00 -3.30 0.25
N GLU A 21 9.58 -3.36 -0.95
CA GLU A 21 10.99 -3.73 -1.15
C GLU A 21 11.97 -2.69 -0.59
N LYS A 22 11.63 -1.39 -0.65
CA LYS A 22 12.54 -0.31 -0.26
C LYS A 22 12.36 0.16 1.18
N GLU A 23 11.14 0.19 1.68
CA GLU A 23 10.79 0.84 2.94
C GLU A 23 10.43 -0.14 4.05
N ILE A 24 10.10 -1.40 3.72
CA ILE A 24 9.71 -2.43 4.69
C ILE A 24 10.76 -3.53 4.79
N ALA A 25 11.06 -4.20 3.67
CA ALA A 25 11.93 -5.37 3.61
C ALA A 25 13.30 -5.21 4.31
N PRO A 26 13.99 -4.05 4.23
CA PRO A 26 15.30 -3.88 4.87
C PRO A 26 15.27 -3.95 6.41
N TYR A 27 14.10 -3.78 7.03
CA TYR A 27 13.98 -3.66 8.50
C TYR A 27 13.31 -4.87 9.17
N ILE A 28 12.76 -5.82 8.40
CA ILE A 28 11.91 -6.90 8.93
C ILE A 28 12.61 -7.69 10.05
N GLU A 29 13.85 -8.15 9.82
CA GLU A 29 14.57 -8.97 10.81
C GLU A 29 14.82 -8.19 12.11
N GLN A 30 15.24 -6.92 12.00
CA GLN A 30 15.48 -6.06 13.15
C GLN A 30 14.17 -5.76 13.91
N ASP A 31 13.10 -5.46 13.19
CA ASP A 31 11.82 -5.11 13.80
C ASP A 31 11.18 -6.30 14.50
N GLU A 32 11.32 -7.51 13.94
CA GLU A 32 10.85 -8.75 14.55
C GLU A 32 11.61 -9.08 15.83
N GLU A 33 12.96 -9.05 15.79
CA GLU A 33 13.81 -9.32 16.96
C GLU A 33 13.53 -8.36 18.12
N ASN A 34 13.31 -7.08 17.80
CA ASN A 34 13.13 -6.03 18.80
C ASN A 34 11.65 -5.77 19.15
N HIS A 35 10.71 -6.50 18.54
CA HIS A 35 9.27 -6.20 18.60
C HIS A 35 8.95 -4.73 18.33
N TYR A 36 9.66 -4.14 17.37
CA TYR A 36 9.58 -2.72 17.08
C TYR A 36 8.48 -2.42 16.07
N TYR A 37 7.59 -1.49 16.42
CA TYR A 37 6.51 -1.04 15.55
C TYR A 37 6.88 0.28 14.87
N ARG A 38 7.18 0.21 13.56
CA ARG A 38 7.52 1.38 12.73
C ARG A 38 6.28 2.16 12.29
N ARG A 39 5.79 3.04 13.16
CA ARG A 39 4.68 3.95 12.85
C ARG A 39 4.97 4.85 11.63
N GLU A 40 6.24 5.15 11.39
CA GLU A 40 6.71 5.93 10.25
C GLU A 40 6.39 5.25 8.91
N ILE A 41 6.44 3.91 8.82
CA ILE A 41 6.10 3.17 7.61
C ILE A 41 4.62 3.34 7.30
N LEU A 42 3.73 3.19 8.29
CA LEU A 42 2.30 3.40 8.07
C LEU A 42 1.96 4.83 7.68
N THR A 43 2.68 5.81 8.23
CA THR A 43 2.49 7.22 7.85
C THR A 43 2.80 7.41 6.36
N LYS A 44 3.94 6.89 5.89
CA LYS A 44 4.31 6.92 4.46
C LYS A 44 3.32 6.15 3.57
N MET A 45 2.82 5.00 4.03
CA MET A 45 1.79 4.25 3.29
C MET A 45 0.51 5.07 3.10
N GLY A 46 0.10 5.83 4.13
CA GLY A 46 -1.05 6.73 4.05
C GLY A 46 -0.84 7.86 3.04
N GLU A 47 0.34 8.48 3.03
CA GLU A 47 0.70 9.51 2.06
C GLU A 47 0.70 9.01 0.60
N LEU A 48 1.00 7.73 0.40
CA LEU A 48 0.96 7.07 -0.91
C LEU A 48 -0.46 6.57 -1.30
N GLY A 49 -1.47 6.78 -0.45
CA GLY A 49 -2.81 6.26 -0.69
C GLY A 49 -2.89 4.73 -0.60
N LEU A 50 -1.92 4.05 -0.01
CA LEU A 50 -1.94 2.60 0.17
C LEU A 50 -2.82 2.17 1.37
N LEU A 51 -3.34 3.13 2.12
CA LEU A 51 -4.29 2.95 3.21
C LEU A 51 -5.64 3.57 2.84
N GLY A 52 -6.75 2.98 3.30
CA GLY A 52 -8.08 3.56 3.08
C GLY A 52 -8.58 3.47 1.63
N TRP A 53 -8.12 2.48 0.86
CA TRP A 53 -8.40 2.30 -0.56
C TRP A 53 -9.90 2.47 -0.93
N SER A 54 -10.77 1.78 -0.21
CA SER A 54 -12.23 1.78 -0.42
C SER A 54 -12.99 2.84 0.38
N ILE A 55 -12.28 3.69 1.12
CA ILE A 55 -12.89 4.78 1.88
C ILE A 55 -13.11 5.96 0.94
N PRO A 56 -14.28 6.62 0.96
CA PRO A 56 -14.52 7.82 0.15
C PRO A 56 -13.50 8.93 0.40
N GLU A 57 -13.22 9.72 -0.63
CA GLU A 57 -12.30 10.87 -0.55
C GLU A 57 -12.69 11.89 0.53
N GLU A 58 -13.99 12.10 0.77
CA GLU A 58 -14.49 13.00 1.81
C GLU A 58 -14.04 12.61 3.24
N TYR A 59 -13.63 11.35 3.44
CA TYR A 59 -13.06 10.84 4.69
C TYR A 59 -11.56 10.57 4.62
N GLY A 60 -10.90 11.02 3.54
CA GLY A 60 -9.45 10.88 3.35
C GLY A 60 -8.99 9.53 2.78
N GLY A 61 -9.87 8.77 2.14
CA GLY A 61 -9.49 7.62 1.32
C GLY A 61 -9.39 7.97 -0.16
N ASN A 62 -9.34 6.95 -1.03
CA ASN A 62 -9.22 7.15 -2.48
C ASN A 62 -10.50 6.81 -3.26
N GLY A 63 -11.55 6.34 -2.58
CA GLY A 63 -12.82 5.97 -3.22
C GLY A 63 -12.73 4.84 -4.24
N MET A 64 -11.64 4.04 -4.22
CA MET A 64 -11.37 3.01 -5.21
C MET A 64 -12.03 1.68 -4.84
N GLY A 65 -12.54 0.97 -5.84
CA GLY A 65 -13.10 -0.37 -5.64
C GLY A 65 -12.01 -1.40 -5.31
N TRP A 66 -12.39 -2.53 -4.71
CA TRP A 66 -11.46 -3.63 -4.41
C TRP A 66 -10.83 -4.24 -5.66
N MET A 67 -11.57 -4.25 -6.76
CA MET A 67 -11.16 -4.78 -8.07
C MET A 67 -11.72 -3.93 -9.22
N GLU A 68 -12.39 -2.81 -8.92
CA GLU A 68 -12.97 -1.93 -9.94
C GLU A 68 -12.04 -0.73 -10.15
N GLY A 69 -11.55 -0.65 -11.38
CA GLY A 69 -10.91 0.47 -12.07
C GLY A 69 -11.15 0.26 -13.56
#